data_AF-A0A968TN00-F1
#
_entry.id   AF-A0A968TN00-F1
#
_cell.length_a   1.000
_cell.length_b   1.000
_cell.length_c   1.000
_cell.angle_alpha   90.00
_cell.angle_beta   90.00
_cell.angle_gamma   90.00
#
_symmetry.space_group_name_H-M   'P 1'
#
loop_
_entity.id
_entity.type
_entity.pdbx_description
1 polymer ?
#
loop_
_entity_poly.entity_id
_entity_poly.type
_entity_poly.pdbx_seq_one_letter_code
_entity_poly.pdbx_strand_id
1 'polypeptide(L)' 'MSSKAQLKPNPFLTYRDPATGRWIVVQPAPESSSTVNLSIVSPAIETQESRCA' A
#
# COMPACT_ATOMS: atom_id res chain seq x y z
N MET A 1 -25.14 32.07 7.50
CA MET A 1 -25.27 30.82 8.27
C MET A 1 -24.88 29.67 7.36
N SER A 2 -23.71 29.06 7.57
CA SER A 2 -23.33 27.85 6.82
C SER A 2 -23.88 26.65 7.58
N SER A 3 -25.04 26.17 7.14
CA SER A 3 -25.64 24.93 7.62
C SER A 3 -24.66 23.81 7.26
N LYS A 4 -23.92 23.32 8.26
CA LYS A 4 -23.00 22.19 8.10
C LYS A 4 -23.85 20.94 7.88
N ALA A 5 -24.36 20.78 6.65
CA ALA A 5 -24.98 19.55 6.21
C ALA A 5 -23.97 18.44 6.50
N GLN A 6 -24.34 17.53 7.38
CA GLN A 6 -23.46 16.45 7.80
C GLN A 6 -23.23 15.57 6.57
N LEU A 7 -22.13 15.82 5.87
CA LEU A 7 -21.75 15.05 4.70
C LEU A 7 -21.58 13.62 5.15
N LYS A 8 -22.34 12.71 4.53
CA LYS A 8 -22.23 11.29 4.84
C LYS A 8 -20.82 10.84 4.43
N PRO A 9 -20.04 10.22 5.35
CA PRO A 9 -18.72 9.72 5.00
C PRO A 9 -18.83 8.68 3.89
N ASN A 10 -17.87 8.68 2.98
CA ASN A 10 -17.79 7.70 1.90
C ASN A 10 -17.67 6.29 2.53
N PRO A 11 -18.58 5.35 2.22
CA PRO A 11 -18.51 4.00 2.76
C PRO A 11 -17.37 3.16 2.15
N PHE A 12 -16.74 3.63 1.08
CA PHE A 12 -15.68 2.89 0.38
C PHE A 12 -14.29 3.39 0.77
N LEU A 13 -13.34 2.47 0.89
CA LEU A 13 -11.92 2.80 1.01
C LEU A 13 -11.41 3.27 -0.35
N THR A 14 -10.99 4.53 -0.41
CA THR A 14 -10.45 5.14 -1.62
C THR A 14 -9.08 5.74 -1.38
N TYR A 15 -8.17 5.60 -2.33
CA TYR A 15 -6.86 6.27 -2.30
C TYR A 15 -6.59 7.05 -3.58
N ARG A 16 -5.65 8.01 -3.51
CA ARG A 16 -5.21 8.80 -4.64
C ARG A 16 -3.92 8.19 -5.19
N ASP A 17 -3.93 7.81 -6.45
CA ASP A 17 -2.72 7.33 -7.12
C ASP A 17 -1.77 8.51 -7.37
N PRO A 18 -0.52 8.48 -6.84
CA PRO A 18 0.44 9.56 -7.06
C PRO A 18 0.95 9.65 -8.51
N ALA A 19 0.91 8.57 -9.29
CA ALA A 19 1.40 8.58 -10.66
C ALA A 19 0.37 9.19 -11.63
N THR A 20 -0.90 8.81 -11.50
CA THR A 20 -1.96 9.24 -12.43
C THR A 20 -2.89 10.31 -11.87
N GLY A 21 -2.85 10.56 -10.56
CA GLY A 21 -3.76 11.48 -9.88
C GLY A 21 -5.21 10.99 -9.88
N ARG A 22 -5.48 9.71 -10.20
CA ARG A 22 -6.84 9.15 -10.17
C ARG A 22 -7.23 8.67 -8.78
N TRP A 23 -8.53 8.65 -8.50
CA TRP A 23 -9.07 7.98 -7.31
C TRP A 23 -9.28 6.51 -7.62
N ILE A 24 -8.79 5.65 -6.74
CA ILE A 24 -8.97 4.20 -6.85
C ILE A 24 -9.82 3.74 -5.68
N VAL A 25 -10.86 2.97 -5.98
CA VAL A 25 -11.75 2.35 -4.99
C VAL A 25 -11.24 0.94 -4.73
N VAL A 26 -10.91 0.64 -3.47
CA VAL A 26 -10.49 -0.71 -3.08
C VAL A 26 -11.73 -1.56 -2.89
N GLN A 27 -11.92 -2.53 -3.78
CA GLN A 27 -12.89 -3.59 -3.55
C GLN A 27 -12.22 -4.67 -2.70
N PRO A 28 -12.84 -5.13 -1.61
CA PRO A 28 -12.35 -6.31 -0.92
C PRO A 28 -12.34 -7.45 -1.93
N ALA A 29 -11.17 -8.03 -2.17
CA ALA A 29 -11.08 -9.19 -3.04
C ALA A 29 -12.02 -10.26 -2.50
N PRO A 30 -12.84 -10.94 -3.35
CA PRO A 30 -13.48 -12.16 -2.91
C PRO A 30 -12.36 -13.10 -2.46
N GLU A 31 -12.46 -13.68 -1.26
CA GLU A 31 -11.46 -14.58 -0.66
C GLU A 31 -11.12 -15.74 -1.59
N SER A 32 -10.24 -15.48 -2.55
CA SER A 32 -9.60 -16.47 -3.37
C SER A 32 -8.24 -16.64 -2.74
N SER A 33 -8.21 -17.51 -1.72
CA SER A 33 -7.02 -18.10 -1.10
C SER A 33 -5.93 -18.33 -2.14
N SER A 34 -5.11 -17.31 -2.35
CA SER A 34 -3.90 -17.40 -3.14
C SER A 34 -2.81 -17.24 -2.11
N THR A 35 -2.47 -18.36 -1.47
CA THR A 35 -1.29 -18.50 -0.61
C THR A 35 -0.10 -17.99 -1.41
N VAL A 36 0.30 -16.74 -1.16
CA VAL A 36 1.52 -16.19 -1.70
C VAL A 36 2.64 -16.92 -0.98
N ASN A 37 3.23 -17.92 -1.64
CA ASN A 37 4.51 -18.48 -1.22
C ASN A 37 5.54 -17.37 -1.35
N LEU A 38 5.75 -16.63 -0.26
CA LEU A 38 6.80 -15.64 -0.14
C LEU A 38 8.11 -16.39 0.02
N SER A 39 8.70 -16.86 -1.07
CA SER A 39 10.06 -17.38 -1.08
C SER A 39 11.01 -16.19 -0.88
N ILE A 40 11.30 -15.89 0.37
CA ILE A 40 12.34 -14.95 0.78
C ILE A 40 13.67 -15.54 0.28
N VAL A 41 14.13 -15.11 -0.89
CA VAL A 41 15.56 -15.20 -1.22
C VAL A 41 16.23 -14.11 -0.40
N SER A 42 16.93 -14.52 0.66
CA SER A 42 17.84 -13.67 1.41
C SER A 42 19.06 -13.39 0.55
N PRO A 43 19.34 -12.14 0.10
CA PRO A 43 20.68 -11.83 -0.35
C PRO A 43 21.59 -11.78 0.89
N ALA A 44 22.63 -12.61 0.87
CA ALA A 44 23.68 -12.62 1.88
C ALA A 44 24.26 -11.20 2.02
N ILE A 45 24.29 -10.68 3.25
CA ILE A 45 25.01 -9.45 3.58
C ILE A 45 26.50 -9.80 3.60
N GLU A 46 27.19 -9.53 2.51
CA GLU A 46 28.65 -9.57 2.46
C GLU A 46 29.19 -8.36 3.23
N THR A 47 29.70 -8.63 4.43
CA THR A 47 30.46 -7.66 5.22
C THR A 47 31.89 -7.62 4.69
N GLN A 48 32.29 -6.51 4.08
CA GLN A 48 33.71 -6.19 3.95
C GLN A 48 33.98 -4.82 4.57
N GLU A 49 34.32 -4.86 5.86
CA GLU A 49 35.15 -3.84 6.49
C GLU A 49 36.50 -3.84 5.74
N SER A 50 36.90 -2.70 5.17
CA SER A 50 38.28 -2.50 4.73
C SER A 50 38.73 -1.10 5.09
N ARG A 51 39.70 -1.12 5.99
CA ARG A 51 40.41 -0.04 6.67
C ARG A 51 40.95 1.00 5.67
N CYS A 52 40.76 2.28 5.98
CA CYS A 52 41.56 3.35 5.36
C CYS A 52 43.00 3.27 5.89
N ALA A 53 43.95 3.39 4.96
CA ALA A 53 45.38 3.54 5.20
C ALA A 53 45.73 4.91 5.78
#